data_AF-A0AA37XKA0-F1
#
_entry.id   AF-A0AA37XKA0-F1
#
_cell.length_a   1.000
_cell.length_b   1.000
_cell.length_c   1.000
_cell.angle_alpha   90.00
_cell.angle_beta   90.00
_cell.angle_gamma   90.00
#
_symmetry.space_group_name_H-M   'P 1'
#
loop_
_entity.id
_entity.type
_entity.pdbx_description
1 polymer ?
#
loop_
_entity_poly.entity_id
_entity_poly.type
_entity_poly.pdbx_seq_one_letter_code
_entity_poly.pdbx_strand_id
1 'polypeptide(L)'
;MMKLTSDERKNRILHEVITKNKVGINALADEFGVTTETIRKDVSSLHKKNIISKKHGYVTLANTFSENEFTTKENQQLTEKINLAEAALKFIPENSAIFLDTSTTTLQLAKLLIMRSDLTIITNSLRIAQVLSNSENQILLTGVLTVKKAILM
;
A
#
# COMPACT_ATOMS: atom_id res chain seq x y z
N MET A 1 -37.30 -4.52 -15.20
CA MET A 1 -36.10 -4.44 -14.34
C MET A 1 -35.61 -3.00 -14.33
N MET A 2 -35.36 -2.42 -13.16
CA MET A 2 -34.91 -1.03 -13.01
C MET A 2 -33.44 -0.92 -13.46
N LYS A 3 -33.17 -0.01 -14.40
CA LYS A 3 -31.82 0.18 -14.96
C LYS A 3 -30.97 0.90 -13.92
N LEU A 4 -29.86 0.28 -13.49
CA LEU A 4 -28.91 0.88 -12.55
C LEU A 4 -28.48 2.26 -13.03
N THR A 5 -28.56 3.25 -12.15
CA THR A 5 -28.00 4.58 -12.42
C THR A 5 -26.47 4.49 -12.55
N SER A 6 -25.84 5.52 -13.13
CA SER A 6 -24.38 5.54 -13.27
C SER A 6 -23.67 5.47 -11.91
N ASP A 7 -24.20 6.13 -10.88
CA ASP A 7 -23.55 6.16 -9.56
C ASP A 7 -23.76 4.87 -8.77
N GLU A 8 -24.95 4.27 -8.82
CA GLU A 8 -25.16 2.93 -8.26
C GLU A 8 -24.26 1.89 -8.94
N ARG A 9 -24.11 1.98 -10.27
CA ARG A 9 -23.23 1.07 -11.02
C ARG A 9 -21.76 1.28 -10.65
N LYS A 10 -21.29 2.52 -10.50
CA LYS A 10 -19.92 2.80 -10.02
C LYS A 10 -19.68 2.23 -8.62
N ASN A 11 -20.65 2.39 -7.70
CA ASN A 11 -20.55 1.84 -6.35
C ASN A 11 -20.47 0.31 -6.37
N ARG A 12 -21.28 -0.35 -7.21
CA ARG A 12 -21.21 -1.81 -7.39
C ARG A 12 -19.89 -2.24 -8.03
N ILE A 13 -19.41 -1.56 -9.06
CA ILE A 13 -18.08 -1.81 -9.66
C ILE A 13 -17.00 -1.74 -8.58
N LEU A 14 -17.05 -0.72 -7.72
CA LEU A 14 -16.08 -0.58 -6.62
C LEU A 14 -16.17 -1.74 -5.63
N HIS A 15 -17.39 -2.13 -5.22
CA HIS A 15 -17.61 -3.28 -4.33
C HIS A 15 -17.05 -4.58 -4.93
N GLU A 16 -17.33 -4.86 -6.20
CA GLU A 16 -16.80 -6.02 -6.92
C GLU A 16 -15.27 -6.02 -6.97
N VAL A 17 -14.68 -4.85 -7.19
CA VAL A 17 -13.22 -4.70 -7.23
C VAL A 17 -12.58 -4.86 -5.85
N ILE A 18 -13.23 -4.37 -4.77
CA ILE A 18 -12.77 -4.56 -3.38
C ILE A 18 -12.80 -6.04 -2.99
N THR A 19 -13.87 -6.74 -3.34
CA THR A 19 -14.09 -8.13 -2.92
C THR A 19 -13.28 -9.13 -3.75
N LYS A 20 -13.13 -8.89 -5.06
CA LYS A 20 -12.48 -9.83 -5.99
C LYS A 20 -11.04 -9.45 -6.35
N ASN A 21 -10.54 -8.29 -5.91
CA ASN A 21 -9.25 -7.66 -6.25
C ASN A 21 -9.03 -7.33 -7.74
N LYS A 22 -9.61 -8.11 -8.66
CA LYS A 22 -9.46 -7.99 -10.10
C LYS A 22 -10.78 -8.40 -10.76
N VAL A 23 -11.34 -7.52 -11.58
CA VAL A 23 -12.61 -7.79 -12.27
C VAL A 23 -12.54 -7.41 -13.75
N GLY A 24 -13.02 -8.28 -14.62
CA GLY A 24 -13.05 -8.05 -16.07
C GLY A 24 -14.11 -7.04 -16.49
N ILE A 25 -13.78 -6.18 -17.46
CA ILE A 25 -14.73 -5.19 -18.00
C ILE A 25 -15.92 -5.87 -18.70
N ASN A 26 -15.67 -6.98 -19.40
CA ASN A 26 -16.72 -7.74 -20.07
C ASN A 26 -17.65 -8.42 -19.05
N ALA A 27 -17.09 -9.02 -17.99
CA ALA A 27 -17.87 -9.63 -16.93
C ALA A 27 -18.82 -8.61 -16.24
N LEU A 28 -18.34 -7.40 -15.96
CA LEU A 28 -19.18 -6.32 -15.41
C LEU A 28 -20.27 -5.87 -16.40
N ALA A 29 -19.99 -5.89 -17.70
CA ALA A 29 -20.96 -5.53 -18.73
C ALA A 29 -22.10 -6.56 -18.78
N ASP A 30 -21.75 -7.84 -18.76
CA ASP A 30 -22.70 -8.96 -18.74
C ASP A 30 -23.52 -8.96 -17.45
N GLU A 31 -22.87 -8.80 -16.29
CA GLU A 31 -23.51 -8.79 -14.97
C GLU A 31 -24.53 -7.64 -14.82
N PHE A 32 -24.19 -6.45 -15.31
CA PHE A 32 -25.07 -5.28 -15.20
C PHE A 32 -26.01 -5.11 -16.39
N GLY A 33 -25.95 -5.99 -17.41
CA GLY A 33 -26.77 -5.91 -18.61
C GLY A 33 -26.56 -4.62 -19.40
N VAL A 34 -25.32 -4.14 -19.50
CA VAL A 34 -24.96 -2.91 -20.21
C VAL A 34 -23.83 -3.17 -21.21
N THR A 35 -23.57 -2.22 -22.11
CA THR A 35 -22.45 -2.35 -23.05
C THR A 35 -21.11 -2.21 -22.34
N THR A 36 -20.08 -2.87 -22.87
CA THR A 36 -18.69 -2.70 -22.41
C THR A 36 -18.24 -1.23 -22.45
N GLU A 37 -18.75 -0.44 -23.40
CA GLU A 37 -18.49 1.00 -23.48
C GLU A 37 -19.07 1.77 -22.29
N THR A 38 -20.26 1.38 -21.80
CA THR A 38 -20.86 1.96 -20.59
C THR A 38 -19.97 1.71 -19.38
N ILE A 39 -19.52 0.47 -19.20
CA ILE A 39 -18.57 0.11 -18.12
C ILE A 39 -17.26 0.87 -18.28
N ARG A 40 -16.71 0.99 -19.50
CA ARG A 40 -15.47 1.74 -19.74
C ARG A 40 -15.61 3.20 -19.31
N LYS A 41 -16.77 3.85 -19.52
CA LYS A 41 -17.03 5.23 -19.07
C LYS A 41 -17.05 5.34 -17.55
N ASP A 42 -17.78 4.46 -16.87
CA ASP A 42 -17.85 4.47 -15.40
C ASP A 42 -16.49 4.17 -14.76
N VAL A 43 -15.78 3.14 -15.28
CA VAL A 43 -14.42 2.80 -14.86
C VAL A 43 -13.46 3.96 -15.09
N SER A 44 -13.56 4.65 -16.23
CA SER A 44 -12.68 5.79 -16.51
C SER A 44 -12.94 6.95 -15.55
N SER A 45 -14.18 7.16 -15.10
CA SER A 45 -14.51 8.14 -14.06
C SER A 45 -13.87 7.78 -12.72
N LEU A 46 -13.97 6.52 -12.29
CA LEU A 46 -13.35 6.03 -11.05
C LEU A 46 -11.81 6.03 -11.14
N HIS A 47 -11.26 5.74 -12.31
CA HIS A 47 -9.82 5.79 -12.58
C HIS A 47 -9.25 7.19 -12.51
N LYS A 48 -9.95 8.19 -13.09
CA LYS A 48 -9.57 9.61 -12.98
C LYS A 48 -9.53 10.10 -11.54
N LYS A 49 -10.38 9.54 -10.67
CA LYS A 49 -10.39 9.79 -9.23
C LYS A 49 -9.33 8.98 -8.46
N ASN A 50 -8.52 8.17 -9.15
CA ASN A 50 -7.51 7.29 -8.57
C ASN A 50 -8.07 6.31 -7.52
N ILE A 51 -9.33 5.87 -7.71
CA ILE A 51 -10.00 4.88 -6.83
C ILE A 51 -9.75 3.45 -7.33
N ILE A 52 -9.75 3.27 -8.65
CA ILE A 52 -9.46 2.00 -9.32
C ILE A 52 -8.36 2.19 -10.38
N SER A 53 -7.58 1.15 -10.64
CA SER A 53 -6.62 1.08 -11.75
C SER A 53 -7.22 0.30 -12.91
N LYS A 54 -7.11 0.83 -14.13
CA LYS A 54 -7.59 0.19 -15.35
C LYS A 54 -6.40 -0.40 -16.09
N LYS A 55 -6.40 -1.72 -16.29
CA LYS A 55 -5.43 -2.44 -17.12
C LYS A 55 -6.14 -3.07 -18.33
N HIS A 56 -5.40 -3.68 -19.24
CA HIS A 56 -5.93 -4.26 -20.48
C HIS A 56 -7.04 -5.29 -20.17
N GLY A 57 -8.30 -4.89 -20.32
CA GLY A 57 -9.49 -5.73 -20.17
C GLY A 57 -10.04 -5.91 -18.75
N TYR A 58 -9.38 -5.38 -17.71
CA TYR A 58 -9.82 -5.54 -16.32
C TYR A 58 -9.48 -4.33 -15.45
N VAL A 59 -10.10 -4.29 -14.27
CA VAL A 59 -9.92 -3.25 -13.25
C VAL A 59 -9.49 -3.86 -11.93
N THR A 60 -8.66 -3.14 -11.19
CA THR A 60 -8.24 -3.46 -9.82
C THR A 60 -8.39 -2.24 -8.94
N LEU A 61 -8.26 -2.36 -7.62
CA LEU A 61 -8.11 -1.18 -6.78
C LEU A 61 -6.90 -0.36 -7.24
N ALA A 62 -7.00 0.97 -7.13
CA ALA A 62 -5.86 1.85 -7.37
C ALA A 62 -4.89 1.66 -6.20
N ASN A 63 -3.86 0.86 -6.42
CA ASN A 63 -2.80 0.69 -5.44
C ASN A 63 -1.70 1.71 -5.76
N THR A 64 -1.58 2.76 -4.95
CA THR A 64 -0.45 3.72 -5.03
C THR A 64 0.85 3.11 -4.54
N PHE A 65 0.78 1.99 -3.81
CA PHE A 65 1.91 1.18 -3.39
C PHE A 65 1.59 -0.26 -3.75
N SER A 66 2.17 -0.81 -4.82
CA SER A 66 1.99 -2.24 -5.05
C SER A 66 2.67 -2.98 -3.89
N GLU A 67 1.88 -3.66 -3.06
CA GLU A 67 2.39 -4.47 -1.95
C GLU A 67 3.42 -5.49 -2.46
N ASN A 68 3.24 -5.92 -3.72
CA ASN A 68 4.15 -6.75 -4.48
C ASN A 68 5.54 -6.13 -4.67
N GLU A 69 5.67 -4.83 -4.99
CA GLU A 69 6.98 -4.21 -5.22
C GLU A 69 7.81 -4.13 -3.95
N PHE A 70 7.19 -3.77 -2.81
CA PHE A 70 7.92 -3.75 -1.55
C PHE A 70 8.36 -5.15 -1.18
N THR A 71 7.47 -6.13 -1.19
CA THR A 71 7.80 -7.52 -0.84
C THR A 71 8.83 -8.12 -1.80
N THR A 72 8.79 -7.75 -3.09
CA THR A 72 9.83 -8.11 -4.06
C THR A 72 11.17 -7.48 -3.68
N LYS A 73 11.20 -6.17 -3.40
CA LYS A 73 12.41 -5.47 -2.95
C LYS A 73 12.93 -6.02 -1.63
N GLU A 74 12.07 -6.44 -0.72
CA GLU A 74 12.48 -7.02 0.57
C GLU A 74 13.34 -8.27 0.36
N ASN A 75 12.92 -9.14 -0.58
CA ASN A 75 13.62 -10.38 -0.87
C ASN A 75 14.84 -10.21 -1.79
N GLN A 76 14.96 -9.09 -2.50
CA GLN A 76 16.14 -8.80 -3.32
C GLN A 76 17.34 -8.45 -2.44
N GLN A 77 18.49 -9.09 -2.69
CA GLN A 77 19.75 -8.83 -1.98
C GLN A 77 19.58 -8.89 -0.45
N LEU A 78 18.80 -9.88 0.01
CA LEU A 78 18.42 -9.99 1.42
C LEU A 78 19.64 -10.17 2.31
N THR A 79 20.58 -11.05 1.92
CA THR A 79 21.81 -11.31 2.67
C THR A 79 22.64 -10.04 2.85
N GLU A 80 22.79 -9.25 1.80
CA GLU A 80 23.52 -7.99 1.83
C GLU A 80 22.84 -6.96 2.74
N LYS A 81 21.51 -6.92 2.74
CA LYS A 81 20.75 -6.04 3.65
C LYS A 81 20.87 -6.46 5.10
N ILE A 82 20.90 -7.77 5.38
CA ILE A 82 21.15 -8.29 6.73
C ILE A 82 22.56 -7.90 7.19
N ASN A 83 23.58 -8.11 6.35
CA ASN A 83 24.96 -7.74 6.67
C ASN A 83 25.10 -6.23 6.94
N LEU A 84 24.43 -5.38 6.14
CA LEU A 84 24.39 -3.94 6.38
C LEU A 84 23.68 -3.59 7.70
N ALA A 85 22.58 -4.25 8.02
CA ALA A 85 21.85 -4.05 9.27
C ALA A 85 22.70 -4.43 10.49
N GLU A 86 23.38 -5.57 10.46
CA GLU A 86 24.29 -6.00 11.54
C GLU A 86 25.47 -5.04 11.72
N ALA A 87 26.03 -4.53 10.61
CA ALA A 87 27.08 -3.52 10.67
C ALA A 87 26.55 -2.20 11.27
N ALA A 88 25.39 -1.74 10.83
CA ALA A 88 24.76 -0.51 11.31
C ALA A 88 24.42 -0.57 12.80
N LEU A 89 23.97 -1.73 13.30
CA LEU A 89 23.61 -1.94 14.71
C LEU A 89 24.74 -1.55 15.67
N LYS A 90 26.01 -1.75 15.27
CA LYS A 90 27.21 -1.43 16.06
C LYS A 90 27.44 0.07 16.25
N PHE A 91 26.82 0.91 15.43
CA PHE A 91 26.95 2.36 15.49
C PHE A 91 25.83 3.04 16.28
N ILE A 92 24.84 2.28 16.77
CA ILE A 92 23.68 2.83 17.49
C ILE A 92 24.02 2.90 18.99
N PRO A 93 24.20 4.12 19.55
CA PRO A 93 24.51 4.28 20.97
C PRO A 93 23.36 3.82 21.86
N GLU A 94 23.68 3.49 23.10
CA GLU A 94 22.66 3.24 24.12
C GLU A 94 21.85 4.50 24.42
N ASN A 95 20.58 4.33 24.79
CA ASN A 95 19.69 5.43 25.21
C ASN A 95 19.56 6.54 24.16
N SER A 96 19.58 6.18 22.86
CA SER A 96 19.57 7.13 21.75
C SER A 96 18.25 7.14 20.99
N ALA A 97 18.04 8.21 20.22
CA ALA A 97 16.92 8.34 19.30
C ALA A 97 17.41 8.12 17.87
N ILE A 98 16.71 7.27 17.12
CA ILE A 98 17.03 6.96 15.71
C ILE A 98 15.80 7.14 14.83
N PHE A 99 16.04 7.52 13.57
CA PHE A 99 15.00 7.57 12.54
C PHE A 99 15.18 6.40 11.57
N LEU A 100 14.13 5.62 11.35
CA LEU A 100 14.06 4.57 10.34
C LEU A 100 13.07 4.94 9.24
N ASP A 101 13.55 5.03 8.01
CA ASP A 101 12.74 5.33 6.83
C ASP A 101 11.85 4.15 6.37
N THR A 102 11.13 4.30 5.26
CA THR A 102 10.30 3.24 4.67
C THR A 102 11.07 2.25 3.79
N SER A 103 12.38 2.08 3.95
CA SER A 103 13.16 1.20 3.07
C SER A 103 13.18 -0.26 3.52
N THR A 104 13.36 -1.18 2.56
CA THR A 104 13.47 -2.63 2.85
C THR A 104 14.78 -2.99 3.58
N THR A 105 15.76 -2.10 3.55
CA THR A 105 17.05 -2.29 4.23
C THR A 105 16.94 -1.94 5.70
N THR A 106 16.34 -0.78 6.04
CA THR A 106 16.08 -0.39 7.44
C THR A 106 15.07 -1.31 8.10
N LEU A 107 14.20 -1.98 7.33
CA LEU A 107 13.36 -3.07 7.84
C LEU A 107 14.18 -4.23 8.43
N GLN A 108 15.33 -4.60 7.83
CA GLN A 108 16.17 -5.66 8.40
C GLN A 108 16.84 -5.19 9.71
N LEU A 109 17.25 -3.93 9.78
CA LEU A 109 17.73 -3.33 11.03
C LEU A 109 16.65 -3.32 12.11
N ALA A 110 15.41 -2.95 11.76
CA ALA A 110 14.28 -2.98 12.70
C ALA A 110 14.05 -4.38 13.31
N LYS A 111 14.20 -5.45 12.53
CA LYS A 111 14.08 -6.83 13.03
C LYS A 111 15.14 -7.15 14.10
N LEU A 112 16.36 -6.62 13.97
CA LEU A 112 17.42 -6.79 14.97
C LEU A 112 17.17 -5.95 16.23
N LEU A 113 16.60 -4.75 16.06
CA LEU A 113 16.32 -3.82 17.16
C LEU A 113 15.21 -4.29 18.11
N ILE A 114 14.43 -5.30 17.74
CA ILE A 114 13.43 -5.92 18.65
C ILE A 114 14.08 -6.37 19.97
N MET A 115 15.34 -6.82 19.90
CA MET A 115 16.09 -7.31 21.07
C MET A 115 16.62 -6.20 21.98
N ARG A 116 16.47 -4.93 21.59
CA ARG A 116 16.84 -3.76 22.41
C ARG A 116 15.60 -3.19 23.09
N SER A 117 15.82 -2.50 24.20
CA SER A 117 14.78 -1.86 25.01
C SER A 117 15.12 -0.42 25.40
N ASP A 118 16.21 0.11 24.86
CA ASP A 118 16.81 1.37 25.28
C ASP A 118 16.69 2.48 24.24
N LEU A 119 15.90 2.29 23.17
CA LEU A 119 15.85 3.23 22.06
C LEU A 119 14.52 3.98 21.96
N THR A 120 14.60 5.21 21.44
CA THR A 120 13.47 5.90 20.83
C THR A 120 13.56 5.78 19.31
N ILE A 121 12.61 5.09 18.69
CA ILE A 121 12.61 4.81 17.25
C ILE A 121 11.50 5.61 16.59
N ILE A 122 11.89 6.54 15.72
CA ILE A 122 10.97 7.34 14.92
C ILE A 122 10.89 6.72 13.52
N THR A 123 9.70 6.48 13.00
CA THR A 123 9.55 5.95 11.64
C THR A 123 8.30 6.51 10.97
N ASN A 124 8.32 6.60 9.64
CA ASN A 124 7.12 6.84 8.83
C ASN A 124 6.58 5.55 8.18
N SER A 125 7.10 4.39 8.60
CA SER A 125 6.77 3.09 8.04
C SER A 125 5.91 2.26 8.98
N LEU A 126 4.66 2.00 8.57
CA LEU A 126 3.78 1.10 9.31
C LEU A 126 4.39 -0.31 9.43
N ARG A 127 5.10 -0.80 8.41
CA ARG A 127 5.76 -2.11 8.46
C ARG A 127 6.86 -2.17 9.52
N ILE A 128 7.69 -1.14 9.63
CA ILE A 128 8.73 -1.08 10.68
C ILE A 128 8.08 -0.99 12.06
N ALA A 129 7.07 -0.14 12.22
CA ALA A 129 6.34 -0.03 13.49
C ALA A 129 5.69 -1.36 13.90
N GLN A 130 5.13 -2.11 12.95
CA GLN A 130 4.59 -3.44 13.21
C GLN A 130 5.66 -4.44 13.64
N VAL A 131 6.82 -4.46 12.98
CA VAL A 131 7.95 -5.32 13.38
C VAL A 131 8.40 -5.02 14.81
N LEU A 132 8.47 -3.74 15.16
CA LEU A 132 8.91 -3.28 16.48
C LEU A 132 7.81 -3.26 17.55
N SER A 133 6.57 -3.61 17.19
CA SER A 133 5.40 -3.53 18.10
C SER A 133 5.52 -4.45 19.32
N ASN A 134 6.34 -5.50 19.23
CA ASN A 134 6.64 -6.41 20.33
C ASN A 134 7.94 -6.07 21.06
N SER A 135 8.59 -4.95 20.74
CA SER A 135 9.80 -4.49 21.44
C SER A 135 9.44 -3.56 22.60
N GLU A 136 10.35 -3.42 23.56
CA GLU A 136 10.20 -2.47 24.68
C GLU A 136 10.67 -1.06 24.33
N ASN A 137 11.14 -0.83 23.09
CA ASN A 137 11.54 0.50 22.64
C ASN A 137 10.35 1.46 22.54
N GLN A 138 10.62 2.76 22.69
CA GLN A 138 9.62 3.78 22.43
C GLN A 138 9.49 4.00 20.92
N ILE A 139 8.31 3.71 20.35
CA ILE A 139 8.07 3.85 18.90
C ILE A 139 7.22 5.08 18.59
N LEU A 140 7.74 6.00 17.79
CA LEU A 140 7.02 7.14 17.23
C LEU A 140 6.71 6.89 15.75
N LEU A 141 5.46 6.54 15.46
CA LEU A 141 4.97 6.43 14.09
C LEU A 141 4.49 7.80 13.59
N THR A 142 5.14 8.30 12.55
CA THR A 142 4.86 9.60 11.93
C THR A 142 4.23 9.41 10.55
N GLY A 143 3.47 10.40 10.09
CA GLY A 143 2.87 10.34 8.76
C GLY A 143 1.94 11.51 8.48
N VAL A 144 1.67 11.72 7.19
CA VAL A 144 0.70 12.71 6.72
C VAL A 144 -0.26 12.00 5.76
N LEU A 145 -1.56 12.06 6.05
CA LEU A 145 -2.59 11.63 5.11
C LEU A 145 -2.81 12.72 4.07
N THR A 146 -2.08 12.66 2.96
CA THR A 146 -2.29 13.58 1.84
C THR A 146 -3.44 13.07 0.97
N VAL A 147 -4.65 13.59 1.21
CA VAL A 147 -5.78 13.39 0.29
C VAL A 147 -5.53 14.26 -0.94
N LYS A 148 -5.04 13.66 -2.04
CA LYS A 148 -4.93 14.38 -3.33
C LYS A 148 -6.33 14.87 -3.71
N LYS A 149 -6.61 16.17 -3.56
CA LYS A 149 -7.73 16.80 -4.25
C LYS A 149 -7.47 16.62 -5.74
N ALA A 150 -8.34 15.91 -6.45
CA ALA A 150 -8.34 15.93 -7.89
C ALA A 150 -8.56 17.39 -8.32
N ILE A 151 -7.51 18.03 -8.80
CA ILE A 151 -7.60 19.32 -9.47
C ILE A 151 -8.34 19.01 -10.78
N LEU A 152 -9.64 19.32 -10.83
CA LEU A 152 -10.33 19.49 -12.10
C LEU A 152 -9.79 20.78 -12.72
N MET A 153 -8.94 20.65 -13.74
CA MET A 153 -8.79 21.64 -14.80
C MET A 153 -9.48 21.11 -16.05
#